data_AF-A0A3A4PKA5-F1
#
_entry.id   AF-A0A3A4PKA5-F1
#
_cell.length_a   1.000
_cell.length_b   1.000
_cell.length_c   1.000
_cell.angle_alpha   90.00
_cell.angle_beta   90.00
_cell.angle_gamma   90.00
#
_symmetry.space_group_name_H-M   'P 1'
#
loop_
_entity.id
_entity.type
_entity.pdbx_description
1 polymer ?
#
loop_
_entity_poly.entity_id
_entity_poly.type
_entity_poly.pdbx_seq_one_letter_code
_entity_poly.pdbx_strand_id
1 'polypeptide(L)'
;MRANLRDWLRQGRVAHPAPAGWNVAKTIVQIVLMWSTFLAILPAGVYWLEGRAGWSSWRFAADGWRTAGAVLFVLASAGGFYTGMLVTLLGDGTPLPLDSPRRLVIRGPYRYIRNPMAIFGLAQGFAVGLYLGSPSVLVYAFLGVLAWNYLARPWEEADLERRFGESYRRYRRRVRCWRPRLRPYDPAAEAAEPPISDEHTTPPGRWLVLFDGHCSFCRARADTIARMAALPPESLMSVHAPAALSSLPGVSFDACMTALHVVTPAGRVASGPEAIALVLRRHAFWGAVARLYYIPGVRLLCDAGYSLLARNRYAFGRCEDGACDRRAE
;
A
#
# COMPACT_ATOMS: atom_id res chain seq x y z
N MET A 1 9.69 7.77 -34.76
CA MET A 1 9.52 7.47 -33.32
C MET A 1 9.20 8.76 -32.58
N ARG A 2 7.94 9.24 -32.62
CA ARG A 2 7.53 10.47 -31.93
C ARG A 2 7.05 10.08 -30.54
N ALA A 3 7.92 10.20 -29.53
CA ALA A 3 7.47 10.18 -28.14
C ALA A 3 6.45 11.31 -27.97
N ASN A 4 5.25 10.99 -27.49
CA ASN A 4 4.17 11.93 -27.34
C ASN A 4 4.61 13.01 -26.34
N LEU A 5 4.52 14.31 -26.67
CA LEU A 5 4.89 15.41 -25.76
C LEU A 5 4.14 15.32 -24.42
N ARG A 6 2.93 14.74 -24.45
CA ARG A 6 2.12 14.40 -23.27
C ARG A 6 2.74 13.31 -22.40
N ASP A 7 3.46 12.35 -22.97
CA ASP A 7 4.16 11.31 -22.21
C ASP A 7 5.45 11.84 -21.59
N TRP A 8 6.13 12.80 -22.24
CA TRP A 8 7.34 13.46 -21.72
C TRP A 8 7.04 14.33 -20.49
N LEU A 9 5.98 15.15 -20.53
CA LEU A 9 5.52 15.96 -19.38
C LEU A 9 5.04 15.12 -18.19
N ARG A 10 4.75 13.84 -18.42
CA ARG A 10 4.27 12.90 -17.41
C ARG A 10 5.39 12.02 -16.82
N GLN A 11 6.65 12.22 -17.21
CA GLN A 11 7.77 11.39 -16.80
C GLN A 11 8.83 12.22 -16.08
N GLY A 12 9.26 11.74 -14.92
CA GLY A 12 10.48 12.24 -14.29
C GLY A 12 11.70 11.81 -15.11
N ARG A 13 12.71 12.68 -15.22
CA ARG A 13 13.97 12.30 -15.86
C ARG A 13 14.72 11.36 -14.94
N VAL A 14 15.02 10.16 -15.45
CA VAL A 14 15.76 9.14 -14.69
C VAL A 14 17.22 9.57 -14.54
N ALA A 15 17.76 9.42 -13.34
CA ALA A 15 19.15 9.77 -13.07
C ALA A 15 20.14 8.96 -13.91
N HIS A 16 21.14 9.64 -14.47
CA HIS A 16 22.30 8.97 -15.06
C HIS A 16 23.16 8.34 -13.94
N PRO A 17 23.81 7.18 -14.19
CA PRO A 17 24.69 6.58 -13.21
C PRO A 17 25.77 7.58 -12.77
N ALA A 18 25.84 7.85 -11.48
CA ALA A 18 26.79 8.79 -10.90
C ALA A 18 27.26 8.29 -9.52
N PRO A 19 28.45 8.70 -9.06
CA PRO A 19 28.92 8.38 -7.71
C PRO A 19 27.94 8.87 -6.65
N ALA A 20 27.82 8.11 -5.54
CA ALA A 20 26.90 8.45 -4.45
C ALA A 20 27.12 9.87 -3.91
N GLY A 21 28.39 10.31 -3.78
CA GLY A 21 28.71 11.67 -3.35
C GLY A 21 28.17 12.78 -4.26
N TRP A 22 28.09 12.54 -5.57
CA TRP A 22 27.51 13.49 -6.51
C TRP A 22 25.99 13.57 -6.39
N ASN A 23 25.33 12.43 -6.19
CA ASN A 23 23.87 12.41 -5.94
C ASN A 23 23.53 13.08 -4.60
N VAL A 24 24.38 12.90 -3.58
CA VAL A 24 24.26 13.61 -2.29
C VAL A 24 24.41 15.11 -2.47
N ALA A 25 25.45 15.57 -3.19
CA ALA A 25 25.66 17.00 -3.44
C ALA A 25 24.46 17.64 -4.16
N LYS A 26 23.95 17.00 -5.23
CA LYS A 26 22.73 17.44 -5.93
C LYS A 26 21.53 17.51 -4.99
N THR A 27 21.35 16.50 -4.14
CA THR A 27 20.24 16.46 -3.19
C THR A 27 20.35 17.58 -2.16
N ILE A 28 21.55 17.89 -1.65
CA ILE A 28 21.77 19.00 -0.71
C ILE A 28 21.44 20.33 -1.38
N VAL A 29 21.95 20.59 -2.59
CA VAL A 29 21.65 21.80 -3.36
C VAL A 29 20.15 21.93 -3.58
N GLN A 30 19.48 20.86 -3.99
CA GLN A 30 18.04 20.83 -4.18
C GLN A 30 17.28 21.11 -2.88
N ILE A 31 17.66 20.48 -1.77
CA ILE A 31 17.02 20.70 -0.46
C ILE A 31 17.14 22.18 -0.09
N VAL A 32 18.33 22.76 -0.22
CA VAL A 32 18.56 24.19 0.05
C VAL A 32 17.65 25.05 -0.84
N LEU A 33 17.66 24.83 -2.15
CA LEU A 33 16.83 25.61 -3.09
C LEU A 33 15.33 25.51 -2.78
N MET A 34 14.84 24.29 -2.55
CA MET A 34 13.43 24.02 -2.29
C MET A 34 13.02 24.59 -0.93
N TRP A 35 13.84 24.41 0.11
CA TRP A 35 13.56 24.94 1.45
C TRP A 35 13.64 26.45 1.49
N SER A 36 14.64 27.07 0.87
CA SER A 36 14.72 28.53 0.75
C SER A 36 13.50 29.09 0.04
N THR A 37 13.02 28.44 -1.03
CA THR A 37 11.85 28.92 -1.77
C THR A 37 10.56 28.76 -0.97
N PHE A 38 10.24 27.53 -0.52
CA PHE A 38 8.93 27.20 0.05
C PHE A 38 8.82 27.44 1.56
N LEU A 39 9.94 27.50 2.29
CA LEU A 39 9.94 27.65 3.76
C LEU A 39 10.48 29.02 4.22
N ALA A 40 11.12 29.80 3.34
CA ALA A 40 11.57 31.15 3.67
C ALA A 40 10.98 32.22 2.75
N ILE A 41 11.29 32.20 1.44
CA ILE A 41 10.92 33.28 0.51
C ILE A 41 9.40 33.42 0.37
N LEU A 42 8.69 32.33 0.05
CA LEU A 42 7.23 32.38 -0.10
C LEU A 42 6.51 32.70 1.22
N PRO A 43 6.82 32.06 2.36
CA PRO A 43 6.25 32.46 3.65
C PRO A 43 6.54 33.90 4.03
N ALA A 44 7.76 34.41 3.78
CA ALA A 44 8.09 35.81 4.05
C ALA A 44 7.26 36.77 3.18
N GLY A 45 7.05 36.42 1.90
CA GLY A 45 6.15 37.16 1.01
C GLY A 45 4.70 37.16 1.50
N VAL A 46 4.17 36.00 1.90
CA VAL A 46 2.83 35.87 2.48
C VAL A 46 2.70 36.68 3.76
N TYR A 47 3.69 36.59 4.66
CA TYR A 47 3.73 37.35 5.90
C TYR A 47 3.77 38.87 5.63
N TRP A 48 4.56 39.31 4.66
CA TRP A 48 4.62 40.72 4.28
C TRP A 48 3.30 41.21 3.67
N LEU A 49 2.66 40.42 2.81
CA LEU A 49 1.36 40.72 2.22
C LEU A 49 0.26 40.81 3.28
N GLU A 50 0.26 39.90 4.26
CA GLU A 50 -0.66 39.94 5.40
C GLU A 50 -0.56 41.28 6.16
N GLY A 51 0.65 41.80 6.33
CA GLY A 51 0.88 43.11 6.94
C GLY A 51 0.36 44.26 6.07
N ARG A 52 0.59 44.21 4.75
CA ARG A 52 0.10 45.20 3.78
C ARG A 52 -1.43 45.23 3.68
N ALA A 53 -2.08 44.07 3.84
CA ALA A 53 -3.53 43.93 3.82
C ALA A 53 -4.21 44.39 5.12
N GLY A 54 -3.45 44.79 6.14
CA GLY A 54 -3.98 45.20 7.45
C GLY A 54 -4.44 44.03 8.32
N TRP A 55 -4.07 42.79 7.98
CA TRP A 55 -4.43 41.58 8.75
C TRP A 55 -3.42 41.25 9.86
N SER A 56 -2.50 42.16 10.15
CA SER A 56 -1.49 41.99 11.20
C SER A 56 -2.10 41.82 12.60
N SER A 57 -3.32 42.32 12.82
CA SER A 57 -4.07 42.16 14.08
C SER A 57 -4.47 40.70 14.37
N TRP A 58 -4.45 39.82 13.36
CA TRP A 58 -4.78 38.40 13.51
C TRP A 58 -3.55 37.55 13.85
N ARG A 59 -2.37 38.18 13.94
CA ARG A 59 -1.14 37.49 14.33
C ARG A 59 -1.19 37.12 15.80
N PHE A 60 -0.67 35.94 16.10
CA PHE A 60 -0.51 35.45 17.46
C PHE A 60 0.98 35.39 17.79
N ALA A 61 1.42 36.03 18.88
CA ALA A 61 2.84 36.22 19.16
C ALA A 61 3.31 35.63 20.49
N ALA A 62 2.57 34.70 21.09
CA ALA A 62 2.99 34.10 22.36
C ALA A 62 4.30 33.31 22.18
N ASP A 63 5.25 33.51 23.10
CA ASP A 63 6.58 32.89 23.05
C ASP A 63 6.52 31.35 23.02
N GLY A 64 5.47 30.76 23.60
CA GLY A 64 5.19 29.34 23.52
C GLY A 64 5.02 28.83 22.08
N TRP A 65 4.31 29.58 21.22
CA TRP A 65 4.10 29.19 19.82
C TRP A 65 5.37 29.31 18.99
N ARG A 66 6.19 30.32 19.26
CA ARG A 66 7.50 30.49 18.62
C ARG A 66 8.43 29.32 18.94
N THR A 67 8.50 28.96 20.22
CA THR A 67 9.31 27.84 20.69
C THR A 67 8.81 26.52 20.10
N ALA A 68 7.50 26.26 20.14
CA ALA A 68 6.90 25.08 19.56
C ALA A 68 7.13 24.98 18.05
N GLY A 69 6.98 26.09 17.32
CA GLY A 69 7.30 26.20 15.89
C GLY A 69 8.77 25.90 15.62
N ALA A 70 9.71 26.47 16.37
CA ALA A 70 11.13 26.20 16.20
C ALA A 70 11.49 24.72 16.43
N VAL A 71 10.98 24.13 17.52
CA VAL A 71 11.20 22.70 17.84
C VAL A 71 10.62 21.81 16.73
N LEU A 72 9.38 22.07 16.30
CA LEU A 72 8.75 21.31 15.23
C LEU A 72 9.53 21.44 13.91
N PHE A 73 10.03 22.64 13.60
CA PHE A 73 10.81 22.89 12.39
C PHE A 73 12.10 22.06 12.39
N VAL A 74 12.84 22.03 13.51
CA VAL A 74 14.09 21.25 13.63
C VAL A 74 13.80 19.75 13.48
N LEU A 75 12.81 19.22 14.19
CA LEU A 75 12.44 17.80 14.13
C LEU A 75 11.97 17.39 12.72
N ALA A 76 11.12 18.20 12.10
CA ALA A 76 10.62 17.95 10.77
C ALA A 76 11.74 18.07 9.72
N SER A 77 12.68 19.01 9.88
CA SER A 77 13.85 19.15 9.00
C SER A 77 14.78 17.95 9.11
N ALA A 78 15.05 17.45 10.32
CA ALA A 78 15.84 16.24 10.52
C ALA A 78 15.18 15.02 9.85
N GLY A 79 13.87 14.85 10.01
CA GLY A 79 13.11 13.78 9.36
C GLY A 79 13.07 13.91 7.83
N GLY A 80 12.84 15.12 7.32
CA GLY A 80 12.85 15.43 5.89
C GLY A 80 14.21 15.16 5.25
N PHE A 81 15.29 15.61 5.89
CA PHE A 81 16.65 15.35 5.46
C PHE A 81 16.98 13.86 5.46
N TYR A 82 16.66 13.15 6.55
CA TYR A 82 16.87 11.70 6.65
C TYR A 82 16.15 10.92 5.55
N THR A 83 14.87 11.24 5.31
CA THR A 83 14.08 10.56 4.25
C THR A 83 14.60 10.89 2.86
N GLY A 84 15.05 12.12 2.61
CA GLY A 84 15.72 12.49 1.36
C GLY A 84 17.03 11.72 1.13
N MET A 85 17.88 11.65 2.15
CA MET A 85 19.12 10.89 2.09
C MET A 85 18.89 9.39 1.87
N LEU A 86 17.86 8.80 2.48
CA LEU A 86 17.49 7.40 2.22
C LEU A 86 17.18 7.16 0.73
N VAL A 87 16.41 8.05 0.11
CA VAL A 87 16.12 7.96 -1.33
C VAL A 87 17.39 8.11 -2.16
N THR A 88 18.25 9.06 -1.80
CA THR A 88 19.48 9.32 -2.56
C THR A 88 20.49 8.18 -2.47
N LEU A 89 20.72 7.68 -1.26
CA LEU A 89 21.74 6.67 -0.98
C LEU A 89 21.33 5.26 -1.42
N LEU A 90 20.02 4.96 -1.41
CA LEU A 90 19.51 3.61 -1.75
C LEU A 90 18.80 3.56 -3.11
N GLY A 91 18.46 4.71 -3.67
CA GLY A 91 17.68 4.84 -4.90
C GLY A 91 18.51 5.11 -6.15
N ASP A 92 19.83 5.33 -6.05
CA ASP A 92 20.72 5.68 -7.17
C ASP A 92 20.22 6.91 -7.98
N GLY A 93 19.76 7.96 -7.29
CA GLY A 93 19.27 9.21 -7.89
C GLY A 93 18.91 10.24 -6.80
N THR A 94 18.03 11.19 -7.08
CA THR A 94 17.57 12.21 -6.10
C THR A 94 16.06 12.17 -5.92
N PRO A 95 15.50 12.80 -4.87
CA PRO A 95 14.05 12.84 -4.66
C PRO A 95 13.28 13.66 -5.71
N LEU A 96 13.95 14.42 -6.58
CA LEU A 96 13.32 15.35 -7.52
C LEU A 96 12.86 14.66 -8.82
N PRO A 97 11.73 15.08 -9.40
CA PRO A 97 11.30 14.70 -10.74
C PRO A 97 12.35 14.83 -11.84
N LEU A 98 13.27 15.78 -11.70
CA LEU A 98 14.29 16.10 -12.71
C LEU A 98 15.50 15.15 -12.68
N ASP A 99 15.62 14.33 -11.64
CA ASP A 99 16.73 13.40 -11.46
C ASP A 99 16.31 12.23 -10.54
N SER A 100 15.25 11.53 -10.94
CA SER A 100 14.51 10.56 -10.12
C SER A 100 15.28 9.26 -9.84
N PRO A 101 15.03 8.57 -8.70
CA PRO A 101 15.80 7.40 -8.26
C PRO A 101 15.54 6.18 -9.14
N ARG A 102 16.58 5.45 -9.55
CA ARG A 102 16.51 4.25 -10.40
C ARG A 102 15.95 3.02 -9.67
N ARG A 103 16.00 2.98 -8.35
CA ARG A 103 15.48 1.88 -7.52
C ARG A 103 14.35 2.36 -6.62
N LEU A 104 13.35 1.51 -6.42
CA LEU A 104 12.26 1.79 -5.50
C LEU A 104 12.75 1.62 -4.06
N VAL A 105 12.77 2.71 -3.29
CA VAL A 105 13.29 2.71 -1.91
C VAL A 105 12.16 2.40 -0.92
N ILE A 106 12.26 1.23 -0.26
CA ILE A 106 11.31 0.77 0.77
C ILE A 106 12.09 0.43 2.05
N ARG A 107 12.74 1.44 2.64
CA ARG A 107 13.57 1.30 3.85
C ARG A 107 13.21 2.37 4.88
N GLY A 108 13.40 2.04 6.16
CA GLY A 108 13.09 2.95 7.27
C GLY A 108 11.64 3.43 7.26
N PRO A 109 11.37 4.76 7.33
CA PRO A 109 10.02 5.32 7.37
C PRO A 109 9.13 4.92 6.18
N TYR A 110 9.72 4.68 5.01
CA TYR A 110 9.00 4.22 3.81
C TYR A 110 8.34 2.83 3.99
N ARG A 111 8.74 2.05 5.01
CA ARG A 111 8.06 0.78 5.36
C ARG A 111 6.72 1.02 6.08
N TYR A 112 6.52 2.19 6.67
CA TYR A 112 5.35 2.52 7.48
C TYR A 112 4.39 3.45 6.76
N ILE A 113 4.92 4.42 6.01
CA ILE A 113 4.14 5.40 5.25
C ILE A 113 4.79 5.65 3.90
N ARG A 114 3.99 5.83 2.86
CA ARG A 114 4.51 5.81 1.49
C ARG A 114 5.25 7.09 1.09
N ASN A 115 4.83 8.22 1.64
CA ASN A 115 5.52 9.50 1.44
C ASN A 115 5.76 10.22 2.78
N PRO A 116 6.76 9.77 3.57
CA PRO A 116 7.12 10.42 4.83
C PRO A 116 7.67 11.84 4.59
N MET A 117 8.30 12.09 3.45
CA MET A 117 8.81 13.42 3.09
C MET A 117 7.69 14.46 2.97
N ALA A 118 6.53 14.09 2.44
CA ALA A 118 5.36 14.97 2.39
C ALA A 118 4.85 15.34 3.80
N ILE A 119 4.91 14.41 4.76
CA ILE A 119 4.53 14.68 6.16
C ILE A 119 5.51 15.66 6.80
N PHE A 120 6.81 15.44 6.59
CA PHE A 120 7.84 16.34 7.12
C PHE A 120 7.76 17.73 6.48
N GLY A 121 7.54 17.82 5.17
CA GLY A 121 7.33 19.09 4.47
C GLY A 121 6.09 19.84 4.97
N LEU A 122 4.98 19.13 5.20
CA LEU A 122 3.78 19.69 5.83
C LEU A 122 4.10 20.24 7.22
N ALA A 123 4.76 19.45 8.06
CA ALA A 123 5.14 19.85 9.42
C ALA A 123 6.07 21.06 9.41
N GLN A 124 7.01 21.15 8.46
CA GLN A 124 7.89 22.32 8.29
C GLN A 124 7.09 23.58 7.93
N GLY A 125 6.15 23.50 6.98
CA GLY A 125 5.31 24.64 6.61
C GLY A 125 4.46 25.16 7.78
N PHE A 126 3.84 24.24 8.55
CA PHE A 126 3.10 24.59 9.76
C PHE A 126 4.02 25.18 10.84
N ALA A 127 5.21 24.64 11.01
CA ALA A 127 6.19 25.13 11.96
C ALA A 127 6.60 26.58 11.67
N VAL A 128 6.81 26.93 10.39
CA VAL A 128 7.09 28.32 9.98
C VAL A 128 5.90 29.23 10.31
N GLY A 129 4.67 28.81 10.04
CA GLY A 129 3.48 29.59 10.38
C GLY A 129 3.31 29.82 11.88
N LEU A 130 3.59 28.79 12.70
CA LEU A 130 3.60 28.90 14.17
C LEU A 130 4.72 29.83 14.67
N TYR A 131 5.91 29.73 14.09
CA TYR A 131 7.06 30.56 14.45
C TYR A 131 6.81 32.04 14.13
N LEU A 132 6.27 32.32 12.95
CA LEU A 132 5.93 33.69 12.53
C LEU A 132 4.65 34.21 13.20
N GLY A 133 3.84 33.34 13.78
CA GLY A 133 2.58 33.73 14.39
C GLY A 133 1.52 34.16 13.39
N SER A 134 1.57 33.65 12.15
CA SER A 134 0.77 34.14 11.03
C SER A 134 -0.26 33.12 10.56
N PRO A 135 -1.57 33.42 10.69
CA PRO A 135 -2.64 32.61 10.12
C PRO A 135 -2.52 32.46 8.61
N SER A 136 -2.11 33.51 7.88
CA SER A 136 -1.98 33.43 6.41
C SER A 136 -0.90 32.44 5.99
N VAL A 137 0.21 32.35 6.73
CA VAL A 137 1.27 31.37 6.47
C VAL A 137 0.80 29.95 6.79
N LEU A 138 -0.02 29.75 7.83
CA LEU A 138 -0.64 28.46 8.13
C LEU A 138 -1.61 28.02 7.01
N VAL A 139 -2.44 28.95 6.52
CA VAL A 139 -3.32 28.71 5.37
C VAL A 139 -2.49 28.38 4.13
N TYR A 140 -1.40 29.11 3.87
CA TYR A 140 -0.46 28.79 2.79
C TYR A 140 0.08 27.36 2.90
N ALA A 141 0.55 26.94 4.07
CA ALA A 141 1.06 25.58 4.28
C ALA A 141 -0.03 24.52 4.04
N PHE A 142 -1.27 24.78 4.50
CA PHE A 142 -2.41 23.91 4.27
C PHE A 142 -2.80 23.82 2.79
N LEU A 143 -2.87 24.95 2.08
CA LEU A 143 -3.14 24.97 0.65
C LEU A 143 -2.02 24.30 -0.15
N GLY A 144 -0.77 24.45 0.29
CA GLY A 144 0.39 23.77 -0.30
C GLY A 144 0.26 22.25 -0.26
N VAL A 145 -0.17 21.67 0.87
CA VAL A 145 -0.37 20.22 0.95
C VAL A 145 -1.58 19.73 0.14
N LEU A 146 -2.64 20.53 0.04
CA LEU A 146 -3.76 20.21 -0.84
C LEU A 146 -3.31 20.23 -2.30
N ALA A 147 -2.61 21.28 -2.73
CA ALA A 147 -2.05 21.39 -4.07
C ALA A 147 -1.12 20.21 -4.37
N TRP A 148 -0.22 19.85 -3.44
CA TRP A 148 0.62 18.68 -3.60
C TRP A 148 -0.21 17.38 -3.72
N ASN A 149 -1.19 17.16 -2.85
CA ASN A 149 -1.98 15.93 -2.83
C ASN A 149 -2.86 15.74 -4.08
N TYR A 150 -3.33 16.82 -4.70
CA TYR A 150 -4.18 16.76 -5.90
C TYR A 150 -3.42 16.94 -7.22
N LEU A 151 -2.27 17.59 -7.22
CA LEU A 151 -1.50 17.86 -8.44
C LEU A 151 -0.23 17.01 -8.52
N ALA A 152 0.67 17.18 -7.54
CA ALA A 152 1.97 16.53 -7.56
C ALA A 152 1.88 15.02 -7.28
N ARG A 153 1.14 14.63 -6.24
CA ARG A 153 1.01 13.22 -5.83
C ARG A 153 0.46 12.33 -6.94
N PRO A 154 -0.66 12.64 -7.65
CA PRO A 154 -1.14 11.78 -8.73
C PRO A 154 -0.14 11.64 -9.87
N TRP A 155 0.60 12.71 -10.16
CA TRP A 155 1.69 12.69 -11.14
C TRP A 155 2.86 11.80 -10.67
N GLU A 156 3.33 11.98 -9.43
CA GLU A 156 4.41 11.20 -8.82
C GLU A 156 4.05 9.71 -8.76
N GLU A 157 2.84 9.37 -8.30
CA GLU A 157 2.39 7.99 -8.22
C GLU A 157 2.26 7.33 -9.60
N ALA A 158 1.87 8.09 -10.63
CA ALA A 158 1.80 7.60 -12.00
C ALA A 158 3.20 7.38 -12.61
N ASP A 159 4.17 8.26 -12.33
CA ASP A 159 5.58 8.07 -12.71
C ASP A 159 6.15 6.80 -12.07
N LEU A 160 5.98 6.66 -10.75
CA LEU A 160 6.44 5.48 -9.99
C LEU A 160 5.80 4.18 -10.50
N GLU A 161 4.50 4.19 -10.80
CA GLU A 161 3.80 3.02 -11.33
C GLU A 161 4.29 2.63 -12.73
N ARG A 162 4.58 3.59 -13.60
CA ARG A 162 5.13 3.29 -14.93
C ARG A 162 6.55 2.74 -14.86
N ARG A 163 7.38 3.24 -13.95
CA ARG A 163 8.81 2.87 -13.86
C ARG A 163 9.04 1.56 -13.14
N PHE A 164 8.29 1.32 -12.07
CA PHE A 164 8.49 0.16 -11.19
C PHE A 164 7.40 -0.90 -11.32
N GLY A 165 6.33 -0.63 -12.08
CA GLY A 165 5.29 -1.59 -12.43
C GLY A 165 4.65 -2.26 -11.21
N GLU A 166 4.63 -3.60 -11.22
CA GLU A 166 3.96 -4.40 -10.19
C GLU A 166 4.59 -4.23 -8.80
N SER A 167 5.90 -4.02 -8.71
CA SER A 167 6.59 -3.82 -7.43
C SER A 167 6.04 -2.59 -6.68
N TYR A 168 5.79 -1.49 -7.41
CA TYR A 168 5.18 -0.29 -6.85
C TYR A 168 3.68 -0.46 -6.60
N ARG A 169 2.94 -1.14 -7.48
CA ARG A 169 1.51 -1.44 -7.22
C ARG A 169 1.32 -2.24 -5.94
N ARG A 170 2.14 -3.27 -5.72
CA ARG A 170 2.16 -4.08 -4.49
C ARG A 170 2.43 -3.21 -3.27
N TYR A 171 3.51 -2.43 -3.31
CA TYR A 171 3.84 -1.48 -2.26
C TYR A 171 2.71 -0.49 -1.96
N ARG A 172 2.10 0.12 -2.99
CA ARG A 172 0.97 1.06 -2.87
C ARG A 172 -0.27 0.43 -2.22
N ARG A 173 -0.56 -0.85 -2.51
CA ARG A 173 -1.68 -1.59 -1.89
C ARG A 173 -1.45 -1.76 -0.38
N ARG A 174 -0.21 -2.05 0.03
CA ARG A 174 0.17 -2.37 1.41
C ARG A 174 0.46 -1.14 2.26
N VAL A 175 1.02 -0.08 1.70
CA VAL A 175 1.49 1.12 2.42
C VAL A 175 0.74 2.37 1.95
N ARG A 176 -0.02 2.98 2.87
CA ARG A 176 -0.84 4.16 2.58
C ARG A 176 0.00 5.44 2.58
N CYS A 177 -0.48 6.48 1.91
CA CYS A 177 0.23 7.75 1.77
C CYS A 177 0.20 8.59 3.05
N TRP A 178 -0.96 8.64 3.73
CA TRP A 178 -1.19 9.51 4.89
C TRP A 178 -1.43 8.75 6.20
N ARG A 179 -1.59 7.42 6.14
CA ARG A 179 -1.87 6.58 7.30
C ARG A 179 -0.69 5.66 7.57
N PRO A 180 0.06 5.86 8.67
CA PRO A 180 1.18 5.00 9.00
C PRO A 180 0.68 3.60 9.38
N ARG A 181 1.46 2.59 9.03
CA ARG A 181 1.27 1.23 9.53
C ARG A 181 1.81 1.12 10.95
N LEU A 182 1.29 0.18 11.73
CA LEU A 182 1.87 -0.15 13.05
C LEU A 182 3.07 -1.11 12.92
N ARG A 183 3.05 -1.97 11.89
CA ARG A 183 4.14 -2.91 11.58
C ARG A 183 4.82 -2.54 10.26
N PRO A 184 6.15 -2.63 10.18
CA PRO A 184 6.88 -2.28 8.97
C PRO A 184 6.50 -3.21 7.83
N TYR A 185 6.32 -2.66 6.63
CA TYR A 185 6.20 -3.42 5.42
C TYR A 185 7.52 -4.09 5.05
N ASP A 186 7.55 -5.41 4.84
CA ASP A 186 8.76 -6.12 4.41
C ASP A 186 8.65 -6.60 2.96
N PRO A 187 9.36 -5.97 2.00
CA PRO A 187 9.39 -6.44 0.63
C PRO A 187 10.05 -7.81 0.49
N ALA A 188 11.05 -8.13 1.33
CA ALA A 188 11.75 -9.40 1.27
C ALA A 188 10.88 -10.51 1.85
N ALA A 189 10.13 -10.25 2.93
CA ALA A 189 9.17 -11.23 3.43
C ALA A 189 7.98 -11.44 2.46
N GLU A 190 7.49 -10.41 1.76
CA GLU A 190 6.44 -10.57 0.73
C GLU A 190 6.99 -11.13 -0.61
N ALA A 191 8.31 -11.11 -0.82
CA ALA A 191 8.97 -11.77 -1.96
C ALA A 191 9.43 -13.22 -1.63
N ALA A 192 9.66 -13.51 -0.35
CA ALA A 192 9.93 -14.84 0.19
C ALA A 192 8.63 -15.61 0.47
N GLU A 193 7.52 -14.89 0.75
CA GLU A 193 6.21 -15.39 0.35
C GLU A 193 6.31 -15.69 -1.15
N PRO A 194 6.15 -16.96 -1.55
CA PRO A 194 6.30 -17.33 -2.94
C PRO A 194 5.43 -16.38 -3.77
N PRO A 195 5.95 -15.82 -4.88
CA PRO A 195 5.08 -15.12 -5.80
C PRO A 195 3.89 -16.04 -6.02
N ILE A 196 2.67 -15.52 -5.91
CA ILE A 196 1.52 -16.26 -6.43
C ILE A 196 1.77 -16.32 -7.93
N SER A 197 2.51 -17.33 -8.37
CA SER A 197 2.63 -17.75 -9.75
C SER A 197 1.31 -18.35 -10.24
N ASP A 198 0.34 -18.49 -9.33
CA ASP A 198 -0.77 -19.40 -9.45
C ASP A 198 -2.12 -18.69 -9.26
N GLU A 199 -2.24 -17.42 -9.68
CA GLU A 199 -3.57 -16.83 -9.86
C GLU A 199 -4.32 -17.54 -11.00
N HIS A 200 -3.61 -18.33 -11.82
CA HIS A 200 -4.16 -19.14 -12.88
C HIS A 200 -3.49 -20.52 -12.93
N THR A 201 -4.30 -21.57 -12.90
CA THR A 201 -3.93 -22.95 -13.23
C THR A 201 -4.41 -23.27 -14.66
N THR A 202 -4.04 -24.43 -15.18
CA THR A 202 -4.66 -25.00 -16.38
C THR A 202 -6.20 -24.96 -16.24
N PRO A 203 -6.93 -24.39 -17.22
CA PRO A 203 -8.38 -24.24 -17.14
C PRO A 203 -9.09 -25.60 -16.98
N PRO A 204 -9.78 -25.86 -15.85
CA PRO A 204 -10.47 -27.13 -15.64
C PRO A 204 -11.81 -27.20 -16.38
N GLY A 205 -12.26 -26.12 -17.03
CA GLY A 205 -13.55 -26.04 -17.74
C GLY A 205 -14.78 -26.02 -16.82
N ARG A 206 -14.58 -26.16 -15.50
CA ARG A 206 -15.63 -26.19 -14.48
C ARG A 206 -15.22 -25.43 -13.23
N TRP A 207 -16.17 -25.17 -12.35
CA TRP A 207 -15.86 -24.60 -11.03
C TRP A 207 -15.33 -25.70 -10.11
N LEU A 208 -14.28 -25.38 -9.37
CA LEU A 208 -13.76 -26.25 -8.33
C LEU A 208 -13.69 -25.47 -7.02
N VAL A 209 -14.18 -26.09 -5.95
CA VAL A 209 -14.03 -25.62 -4.58
C VAL A 209 -13.15 -26.65 -3.88
N LEU A 210 -11.92 -26.23 -3.58
CA LEU A 210 -10.90 -27.05 -2.95
C LEU A 210 -10.91 -26.80 -1.45
N PHE A 211 -10.94 -27.88 -0.68
CA PHE A 211 -10.98 -27.83 0.78
C PHE A 211 -10.21 -29.00 1.41
N ASP A 212 -9.86 -28.82 2.68
CA ASP A 212 -9.31 -29.88 3.53
C ASP A 212 -10.40 -30.94 3.80
N GLY A 213 -10.28 -32.08 3.11
CA GLY A 213 -11.21 -33.20 3.25
C GLY A 213 -11.18 -33.89 4.59
N HIS A 214 -10.15 -33.69 5.42
CA HIS A 214 -10.08 -34.29 6.77
C HIS A 214 -10.67 -33.36 7.85
N CYS A 215 -11.00 -32.11 7.51
CA CYS A 215 -11.58 -31.13 8.43
C CYS A 215 -13.11 -31.05 8.25
N SER A 216 -13.88 -31.55 9.23
CA SER A 216 -15.36 -31.49 9.21
C SER A 216 -15.92 -30.07 9.07
N PHE A 217 -15.26 -29.07 9.66
CA PHE A 217 -15.60 -27.66 9.48
C PHE A 217 -15.41 -27.20 8.03
N CYS A 218 -14.27 -27.52 7.42
CA CYS A 218 -13.99 -27.17 6.03
C CYS A 218 -14.97 -27.84 5.07
N ARG A 219 -15.29 -29.12 5.29
CA ARG A 219 -16.30 -29.86 4.50
C ARG A 219 -17.67 -29.19 4.58
N ALA A 220 -18.19 -28.95 5.78
CA ALA A 220 -19.51 -28.34 5.98
C ALA A 220 -19.61 -26.94 5.36
N ARG A 221 -18.53 -26.14 5.44
CA ARG A 221 -18.51 -24.81 4.82
C ARG A 221 -18.38 -24.85 3.31
N ALA A 222 -17.53 -25.71 2.75
CA ALA A 222 -17.40 -25.87 1.30
C ALA A 222 -18.74 -26.29 0.69
N ASP A 223 -19.41 -27.27 1.30
CA ASP A 223 -20.74 -27.76 0.92
C ASP A 223 -21.82 -26.66 1.01
N THR A 224 -21.80 -25.85 2.06
CA THR A 224 -22.70 -24.69 2.19
C THR A 224 -22.46 -23.66 1.09
N ILE A 225 -21.19 -23.33 0.80
CA ILE A 225 -20.83 -22.37 -0.25
C ILE A 225 -21.24 -22.90 -1.63
N ALA A 226 -21.03 -24.18 -1.91
CA ALA A 226 -21.43 -24.82 -3.17
C ALA A 226 -22.94 -24.75 -3.37
N ARG A 227 -23.74 -25.03 -2.32
CA ARG A 227 -25.21 -24.85 -2.36
C ARG A 227 -25.61 -23.41 -2.63
N MET A 228 -25.03 -22.44 -1.91
CA MET A 228 -25.34 -21.02 -2.09
C MET A 228 -24.97 -20.50 -3.49
N ALA A 229 -23.91 -21.06 -4.08
CA ALA A 229 -23.46 -20.73 -5.43
C ALA A 229 -24.14 -21.57 -6.53
N ALA A 230 -25.09 -22.45 -6.17
CA ALA A 230 -25.75 -23.40 -7.06
C ALA A 230 -24.76 -24.21 -7.91
N LEU A 231 -23.68 -24.70 -7.28
CA LEU A 231 -22.69 -25.57 -7.90
C LEU A 231 -23.11 -27.03 -7.79
N PRO A 232 -22.86 -27.84 -8.83
CA PRO A 232 -23.14 -29.26 -8.76
C PRO A 232 -22.11 -30.00 -7.89
N PRO A 233 -22.44 -31.16 -7.29
CA PRO A 233 -21.61 -31.85 -6.31
C PRO A 233 -20.18 -32.14 -6.76
N GLU A 234 -19.97 -32.42 -8.06
CA GLU A 234 -18.66 -32.65 -8.66
C GLU A 234 -17.72 -31.44 -8.56
N SER A 235 -18.25 -30.24 -8.31
CA SER A 235 -17.44 -29.03 -8.10
C SER A 235 -16.74 -29.01 -6.75
N LEU A 236 -17.12 -29.88 -5.81
CA LEU A 236 -16.46 -30.04 -4.52
C LEU A 236 -15.31 -31.04 -4.66
N MET A 237 -14.09 -30.63 -4.31
CA MET A 237 -12.91 -31.50 -4.40
C MET A 237 -12.09 -31.41 -3.12
N SER A 238 -11.89 -32.57 -2.48
CA SER A 238 -10.94 -32.72 -1.38
C SER A 238 -9.51 -32.70 -1.91
N VAL A 239 -8.62 -31.95 -1.25
CA VAL A 239 -7.19 -31.95 -1.61
C VAL A 239 -6.48 -33.27 -1.33
N HIS A 240 -7.07 -34.13 -0.50
CA HIS A 240 -6.57 -35.47 -0.20
C HIS A 240 -7.03 -36.51 -1.24
N ALA A 241 -7.87 -36.14 -2.21
CA ALA A 241 -8.29 -37.07 -3.25
C ALA A 241 -7.10 -37.41 -4.18
N PRO A 242 -6.99 -38.67 -4.65
CA PRO A 242 -5.92 -39.07 -5.56
C PRO A 242 -5.90 -38.17 -6.80
N ALA A 243 -4.73 -37.65 -7.17
CA ALA A 243 -4.52 -36.78 -8.32
C ALA A 243 -5.28 -35.44 -8.33
N ALA A 244 -5.83 -34.98 -7.18
CA ALA A 244 -6.55 -33.70 -7.09
C ALA A 244 -5.70 -32.52 -7.57
N LEU A 245 -4.49 -32.38 -7.00
CA LEU A 245 -3.60 -31.25 -7.28
C LEU A 245 -2.72 -31.45 -8.51
N SER A 246 -2.48 -32.70 -8.95
CA SER A 246 -1.72 -32.96 -10.18
C SER A 246 -2.42 -32.45 -11.43
N SER A 247 -3.75 -32.30 -11.39
CA SER A 247 -4.55 -31.71 -12.47
C SER A 247 -4.59 -30.18 -12.45
N LEU A 248 -4.04 -29.54 -11.40
CA LEU A 248 -4.12 -28.11 -11.15
C LEU A 248 -2.73 -27.50 -10.86
N PRO A 249 -1.85 -27.38 -11.89
CA PRO A 249 -0.52 -26.81 -11.69
C PRO A 249 -0.62 -25.40 -11.10
N GLY A 250 0.14 -25.17 -10.04
CA GLY A 250 0.15 -23.93 -9.27
C GLY A 250 -0.73 -23.95 -8.01
N VAL A 251 -1.65 -24.90 -7.86
CA VAL A 251 -2.37 -25.02 -6.58
C VAL A 251 -1.58 -25.91 -5.64
N SER A 252 -0.93 -25.32 -4.64
CA SER A 252 -0.15 -26.09 -3.66
C SER A 252 -1.03 -26.70 -2.56
N PHE A 253 -0.63 -27.89 -2.12
CA PHE A 253 -1.29 -28.59 -1.01
C PHE A 253 -1.27 -27.72 0.26
N ASP A 254 -0.10 -27.18 0.61
CA ASP A 254 0.07 -26.34 1.79
C ASP A 254 -0.82 -25.08 1.75
N ALA A 255 -0.99 -24.45 0.58
CA ALA A 255 -1.91 -23.32 0.44
C ALA A 255 -3.35 -23.74 0.72
N CYS A 256 -3.82 -24.86 0.14
CA CYS A 256 -5.16 -25.38 0.42
C CYS A 256 -5.34 -25.83 1.88
N MET A 257 -4.26 -26.21 2.55
CA MET A 257 -4.27 -26.45 3.99
C MET A 257 -4.34 -25.16 4.80
N THR A 258 -4.14 -23.96 4.26
CA THR A 258 -4.32 -22.71 5.04
C THR A 258 -5.66 -22.03 4.82
N ALA A 259 -6.25 -22.19 3.63
CA ALA A 259 -7.51 -21.55 3.27
C ALA A 259 -8.30 -22.38 2.24
N LEU A 260 -9.61 -22.15 2.18
CA LEU A 260 -10.46 -22.66 1.10
C LEU A 260 -10.05 -21.98 -0.21
N HIS A 261 -9.95 -22.76 -1.28
CA HIS A 261 -9.60 -22.26 -2.61
C HIS A 261 -10.76 -22.49 -3.59
N VAL A 262 -10.90 -21.59 -4.56
CA VAL A 262 -11.83 -21.73 -5.68
C VAL A 262 -11.06 -21.57 -6.97
N VAL A 263 -11.24 -22.52 -7.90
CA VAL A 263 -10.76 -22.44 -9.28
C VAL A 263 -11.95 -22.21 -10.20
N THR A 264 -11.85 -21.19 -11.04
CA THR A 264 -12.86 -20.87 -12.05
C THR A 264 -12.69 -21.76 -13.29
N PRO A 265 -13.71 -21.89 -14.17
CA PRO A 265 -13.59 -22.61 -15.43
C PRO A 265 -12.44 -22.12 -16.33
N ALA A 266 -12.11 -20.83 -16.23
CA ALA A 266 -11.02 -20.18 -16.98
C ALA A 266 -9.63 -20.38 -16.35
N GLY A 267 -9.54 -21.17 -15.27
CA GLY A 267 -8.28 -21.45 -14.58
C GLY A 267 -7.92 -20.44 -13.49
N ARG A 268 -8.66 -19.33 -13.32
CA ARG A 268 -8.37 -18.38 -12.23
C ARG A 268 -8.52 -19.05 -10.86
N VAL A 269 -7.54 -18.89 -9.99
CA VAL A 269 -7.53 -19.37 -8.61
C VAL A 269 -7.74 -18.20 -7.65
N ALA A 270 -8.58 -18.39 -6.65
CA ALA A 270 -8.76 -17.45 -5.54
C ALA A 270 -8.79 -18.23 -4.21
N SER A 271 -8.40 -17.57 -3.11
CA SER A 271 -8.35 -18.18 -1.78
C SER A 271 -9.11 -17.37 -0.72
N GLY A 272 -9.50 -18.04 0.36
CA GLY A 272 -10.12 -17.40 1.53
C GLY A 272 -11.41 -16.64 1.22
N PRO A 273 -11.63 -15.44 1.79
CA PRO A 273 -12.83 -14.64 1.55
C PRO A 273 -13.01 -14.22 0.09
N GLU A 274 -11.91 -14.00 -0.65
CA GLU A 274 -11.97 -13.67 -2.07
C GLU A 274 -12.52 -14.85 -2.87
N ALA A 275 -12.14 -16.08 -2.54
CA ALA A 275 -12.70 -17.30 -3.15
C ALA A 275 -14.22 -17.41 -2.95
N ILE A 276 -14.68 -17.15 -1.72
CA ILE A 276 -16.10 -17.18 -1.36
C ILE A 276 -16.86 -16.08 -2.10
N ALA A 277 -16.34 -14.85 -2.09
CA ALA A 277 -16.96 -13.75 -2.82
C ALA A 277 -16.99 -14.03 -4.33
N LEU A 278 -15.94 -14.62 -4.89
CA LEU A 278 -15.86 -14.95 -6.31
C LEU A 278 -16.90 -15.99 -6.72
N VAL A 279 -17.05 -17.07 -5.97
CA VAL A 279 -18.00 -18.15 -6.32
C VAL A 279 -19.44 -17.73 -6.12
N LEU A 280 -19.75 -16.95 -5.07
CA LEU A 280 -21.10 -16.45 -4.78
C LEU A 280 -21.60 -15.41 -5.80
N ARG A 281 -20.70 -14.77 -6.56
CA ARG A 281 -21.07 -13.86 -7.66
C ARG A 281 -21.86 -14.52 -8.79
N ARG A 282 -21.92 -15.85 -8.84
CA ARG A 282 -22.75 -16.60 -9.80
C ARG A 282 -24.24 -16.48 -9.55
N HIS A 283 -24.64 -16.21 -8.30
CA HIS A 283 -26.05 -16.14 -7.91
C HIS A 283 -26.52 -14.68 -7.85
N ALA A 284 -27.76 -14.40 -8.28
CA ALA A 284 -28.28 -13.03 -8.35
C ALA A 284 -28.27 -12.30 -6.98
N PHE A 285 -28.86 -12.94 -5.96
CA PHE A 285 -28.91 -12.40 -4.61
C PHE A 285 -27.53 -12.38 -3.92
N TRP A 286 -26.90 -13.55 -3.73
CA TRP A 286 -25.59 -13.64 -3.07
C TRP A 286 -24.47 -12.92 -3.82
N GLY A 287 -24.60 -12.73 -5.13
CA GLY A 287 -23.66 -11.94 -5.92
C GLY A 287 -23.80 -10.43 -5.70
N ALA A 288 -24.98 -9.93 -5.31
CA ALA A 288 -25.13 -8.57 -4.81
C ALA A 288 -24.44 -8.40 -3.46
N VAL A 289 -24.62 -9.35 -2.54
CA VAL A 289 -23.94 -9.35 -1.23
C VAL A 289 -22.42 -9.46 -1.37
N ALA A 290 -21.94 -10.38 -2.22
CA ALA A 290 -20.52 -10.60 -2.46
C ALA A 290 -19.81 -9.38 -3.06
N ARG A 291 -20.52 -8.46 -3.74
CA ARG A 291 -19.94 -7.20 -4.21
C ARG A 291 -19.55 -6.28 -3.05
N LEU A 292 -20.20 -6.39 -1.89
CA LEU A 292 -19.83 -5.61 -0.69
C LEU A 292 -18.42 -5.94 -0.19
N TYR A 293 -17.90 -7.15 -0.46
CA TYR A 293 -16.51 -7.53 -0.13
C TYR A 293 -15.49 -6.57 -0.74
N TYR A 294 -15.76 -6.04 -1.94
CA TYR A 294 -14.86 -5.14 -2.65
C TYR A 294 -14.97 -3.67 -2.21
N ILE A 295 -15.87 -3.36 -1.27
CA ILE A 295 -15.94 -2.02 -0.66
C ILE A 295 -14.67 -1.78 0.18
N PRO A 296 -13.99 -0.63 0.01
CA PRO A 296 -12.80 -0.31 0.79
C PRO A 296 -13.07 -0.41 2.31
N GLY A 297 -12.25 -1.19 3.02
CA GLY A 297 -12.39 -1.42 4.47
C GLY A 297 -13.08 -2.75 4.81
N VAL A 298 -14.11 -3.16 4.07
CA VAL A 298 -14.83 -4.43 4.30
C VAL A 298 -13.91 -5.61 4.04
N ARG A 299 -13.15 -5.58 2.93
CA ARG A 299 -12.12 -6.59 2.61
C ARG A 299 -11.18 -6.85 3.77
N LEU A 300 -10.67 -5.79 4.42
CA LEU A 300 -9.73 -5.91 5.54
C LEU A 300 -10.36 -6.61 6.74
N LEU A 301 -11.62 -6.31 7.05
CA LEU A 301 -12.35 -6.94 8.15
C LEU A 301 -12.64 -8.42 7.84
N CYS A 302 -13.07 -8.72 6.61
CA CYS A 302 -13.32 -10.09 6.17
C CYS A 302 -12.05 -10.95 6.17
N ASP A 303 -10.93 -10.43 5.65
CA ASP A 303 -9.64 -11.12 5.59
C ASP A 303 -9.09 -11.39 7.01
N ALA A 304 -9.22 -10.41 7.92
CA ALA A 304 -8.83 -10.57 9.33
C ALA A 304 -9.72 -11.58 10.08
N GLY A 305 -11.04 -11.48 9.94
CA GLY A 305 -12.00 -12.39 10.57
C GLY A 305 -11.85 -13.83 10.06
N TYR A 306 -11.67 -14.00 8.75
CA TYR A 306 -11.42 -15.31 8.15
C TYR A 306 -10.12 -15.92 8.63
N SER A 307 -9.03 -15.14 8.74
CA SER A 307 -7.75 -15.63 9.23
C SER A 307 -7.84 -16.16 10.67
N LEU A 308 -8.59 -15.48 11.54
CA LEU A 308 -8.84 -15.93 12.91
C LEU A 308 -9.61 -17.25 12.93
N LEU A 309 -10.66 -17.35 12.12
CA LEU A 309 -11.49 -18.54 12.01
C LEU A 309 -10.75 -19.73 11.39
N ALA A 310 -9.96 -19.50 10.33
CA ALA A 310 -9.13 -20.53 9.70
C ALA A 310 -8.07 -21.08 10.67
N ARG A 311 -7.44 -20.21 11.49
CA ARG A 311 -6.49 -20.64 12.52
C ARG A 311 -7.13 -21.50 13.61
N ASN A 312 -8.40 -21.25 13.91
CA ASN A 312 -9.15 -21.94 14.96
C ASN A 312 -10.08 -23.04 14.41
N ARG A 313 -10.04 -23.34 13.11
CA ARG A 313 -11.03 -24.22 12.45
C ARG A 313 -11.12 -25.63 13.06
N TYR A 314 -10.01 -26.15 13.58
CA TYR A 314 -9.95 -27.45 14.25
C TYR A 314 -10.52 -27.44 15.67
N ALA A 315 -10.75 -26.25 16.26
CA ALA A 315 -11.49 -26.12 17.51
C ALA A 315 -13.02 -26.20 17.30
N PHE A 316 -13.51 -26.00 16.07
CA PHE A 316 -14.93 -25.93 15.75
C PHE A 316 -15.53 -27.24 15.18
N GLY A 317 -14.73 -28.30 15.03
CA GLY A 317 -15.19 -29.59 14.48
C GLY A 317 -14.33 -30.77 14.91
N ARG A 318 -14.90 -31.97 14.88
CA ARG A 318 -14.17 -33.23 15.11
C ARG A 318 -13.39 -33.62 13.84
N CYS A 319 -12.13 -34.01 13.97
CA CYS A 319 -11.37 -34.61 12.87
C CYS A 319 -11.54 -36.13 12.91
N GLU A 320 -11.70 -36.76 11.74
CA GLU A 320 -12.01 -38.19 11.66
C GLU A 320 -10.80 -39.08 11.97
N ASP A 321 -9.56 -38.58 11.83
CA ASP A 321 -8.35 -39.43 11.87
C ASP A 321 -7.18 -38.90 12.71
N GLY A 322 -7.40 -37.99 13.66
CA GLY A 322 -6.32 -37.45 14.52
C GLY A 322 -5.27 -36.57 13.81
N ALA A 323 -5.31 -36.46 12.47
CA ALA A 323 -4.40 -35.66 11.63
C ALA A 323 -4.37 -34.14 11.94
N CYS A 324 -5.22 -33.66 12.85
CA CYS A 324 -5.37 -32.25 13.21
C CYS A 324 -4.82 -31.92 14.61
N ASP A 325 -4.29 -32.91 15.36
CA ASP A 325 -3.90 -32.70 16.75
C ASP A 325 -2.59 -31.90 16.84
N ARG A 326 -2.70 -30.61 17.20
CA ARG A 326 -1.54 -29.74 17.47
C ARG A 326 -0.85 -30.04 18.80
N ARG A 327 -1.21 -31.13 19.49
CA ARG A 327 -0.56 -31.57 20.74
C ARG A 327 0.55 -32.61 20.52
N ALA A 328 0.87 -32.94 19.27
CA ALA A 328 1.91 -33.91 18.92
C ALA A 328 3.27 -33.28 18.51
N GLU A 329 3.46 -31.98 18.70
CA GLU A 329 4.77 -31.30 18.56
C GLU A 329 5.11 -30.44 19.77
#